data_AF-E2B2U3-F1
#
_entry.id   AF-E2B2U3-F1
#
_cell.length_a   1.000
_cell.length_b   1.000
_cell.length_c   1.000
_cell.angle_alpha   90.00
_cell.angle_beta   90.00
_cell.angle_gamma   90.00
#
_symmetry.space_group_name_H-M   'P 1'
#
loop_
_entity.id
_entity.type
_entity.pdbx_description
1 polymer ?
#
loop_
_entity_poly.entity_id
_entity_poly.type
_entity_poly.pdbx_seq_one_letter_code
_entity_poly.pdbx_strand_id
1 'polypeptide(L)'
;MRNVLHTLQRCLTEKNPSKPEQPWPGEQMYKVSVIKLILSVGQHSNFLQTVHNRQSRAFEIYSRLLITPEAEVQRIAWSTVSEILTRQRESEQRMLLGNYAIRVATDITEHLYKHNPDVQDALFDFLYNCLVNADEWFAANAYCKRRELCTLVLQKMHSHYTNSVHLQRVNYLRLLGKCMATLIRKLTDKELEMEYKEDIYRKVCDNDWIGTLSKDFRSSVFDILCSLFTEYDIDTEQCHPVLDWWTVVLQLLVDDNVDIRREACKLICCIEPSNELECIEKTLPIFFRKFNNTVAEKYPEIAISALFYWSVSLLGDADYEMDETDVFNKCRNYDVFEPVRISEMCYDLTRSIAQRYSIDSVLPLDAVRWINCRLDTNFATISFRGIVRGYMSNVPTIERKLVEILDPTYKDKLLQILACEKYAALQC
;
A
#
# COMPACT_ATOMS: atom_id res chain seq x y z
N MET A 1 -19.25 28.48 30.23
CA MET A 1 -18.66 27.60 29.19
C MET A 1 -19.07 27.99 27.77
N ARG A 2 -20.38 28.16 27.43
CA ARG A 2 -20.82 28.62 26.09
C ARG A 2 -20.16 29.91 25.59
N ASN A 3 -20.04 30.94 26.44
CA ASN A 3 -19.37 32.20 26.07
C ASN A 3 -17.89 32.00 25.69
N VAL A 4 -17.17 31.11 26.37
CA VAL A 4 -15.76 30.83 26.09
C VAL A 4 -15.60 30.12 24.75
N LEU A 5 -16.42 29.10 24.46
CA LEU A 5 -16.38 28.40 23.17
C LEU A 5 -16.75 29.31 22.00
N HIS A 6 -17.69 30.24 22.20
CA HIS A 6 -18.02 31.25 21.20
C HIS A 6 -16.85 32.22 20.94
N THR A 7 -16.15 32.66 21.99
CA THR A 7 -14.94 33.48 21.84
C THR A 7 -13.84 32.71 21.09
N LEU A 8 -13.63 31.45 21.44
CA LEU A 8 -12.63 30.58 20.81
C LEU A 8 -12.94 30.31 19.33
N GLN A 9 -14.20 30.02 19.00
CA GLN A 9 -14.67 29.96 17.61
C GLN A 9 -14.34 31.25 16.89
N ARG A 10 -14.66 32.40 17.48
CA ARG A 10 -14.40 33.72 16.90
C ARG A 10 -12.92 33.92 16.58
N CYS A 11 -12.03 33.50 17.48
CA CYS A 11 -10.58 33.55 17.28
C CYS A 11 -10.09 32.71 16.10
N LEU A 12 -10.79 31.63 15.75
CA LEU A 12 -10.48 30.77 14.60
C LEU A 12 -11.07 31.30 13.29
N THR A 13 -12.28 31.88 13.36
CA THR A 13 -13.07 32.18 12.17
C THR A 13 -12.98 33.64 11.71
N GLU A 14 -12.76 34.60 12.61
CA GLU A 14 -12.74 36.03 12.25
C GLU A 14 -11.31 36.52 11.92
N LYS A 15 -11.15 37.15 10.76
CA LYS A 15 -10.02 38.06 10.52
C LYS A 15 -10.25 39.29 11.39
N ASN A 16 -9.49 39.42 12.47
CA ASN A 16 -9.53 40.63 13.28
C ASN A 16 -8.84 41.76 12.51
N PRO A 17 -9.54 42.82 12.06
CA PRO A 17 -8.95 43.90 11.25
C PRO A 17 -7.91 44.73 12.01
N SER A 18 -7.80 44.54 13.33
CA SER A 18 -6.79 45.16 14.19
C SER A 18 -5.54 44.30 14.42
N LYS A 19 -5.45 43.13 13.76
CA LYS A 19 -4.21 42.33 13.77
C LYS A 19 -3.18 42.92 12.79
N PRO A 20 -1.90 43.01 13.20
CA PRO A 20 -0.81 43.38 12.31
C PRO A 20 -0.72 42.43 11.10
N GLU A 21 -0.20 42.93 9.99
CA GLU A 21 -0.02 42.16 8.74
C GLU A 21 0.94 40.97 8.91
N GLN A 22 1.77 40.98 9.96
CA GLN A 22 2.61 39.84 10.35
C GLN A 22 1.96 39.01 11.46
N PRO A 23 1.95 37.67 11.34
CA PRO A 23 1.42 36.78 12.37
C PRO A 23 2.22 36.95 13.67
N TRP A 24 1.53 36.93 14.81
CA TRP A 24 2.19 37.05 16.11
C TRP A 24 3.01 35.77 16.37
N PRO A 25 4.18 35.87 17.04
CA PRO A 25 4.91 34.69 17.48
C PRO A 25 3.98 33.74 18.27
N GLY A 26 3.87 32.49 17.81
CA GLY A 26 2.99 31.49 18.44
C GLY A 26 1.51 31.53 18.04
N GLU A 27 1.09 32.39 17.10
CA GLU A 27 -0.31 32.46 16.66
C GLU A 27 -0.84 31.12 16.11
N GLN A 28 -0.04 30.41 15.31
CA GLN A 28 -0.42 29.10 14.81
C GLN A 28 -0.56 28.09 15.94
N MET A 29 0.39 28.06 16.88
CA MET A 29 0.32 27.18 18.06
C MET A 29 -0.89 27.48 18.95
N TYR A 30 -1.25 28.75 19.08
CA TYR A 30 -2.48 29.16 19.75
C TYR A 30 -3.71 28.62 19.01
N LYS A 31 -3.85 28.87 17.69
CA LYS A 31 -4.97 28.37 16.88
C LYS A 31 -5.10 26.84 16.96
N VAL A 32 -3.98 26.12 16.89
CA VAL A 32 -3.91 24.66 17.08
C VAL A 32 -4.44 24.24 18.45
N SER A 33 -3.99 24.92 19.51
CA SER A 33 -4.44 24.64 20.88
C SER A 33 -5.94 24.90 21.03
N VAL A 34 -6.45 25.95 20.38
CA VAL A 34 -7.89 26.26 20.36
C VAL A 34 -8.68 25.17 19.64
N ILE A 35 -8.22 24.68 18.48
CA ILE A 35 -8.88 23.58 17.76
C ILE A 35 -8.96 22.33 18.64
N LYS A 36 -7.83 21.94 19.26
CA LYS A 36 -7.75 20.78 20.16
C LYS A 36 -8.70 20.95 21.36
N LEU A 37 -8.73 22.13 21.98
CA LEU A 37 -9.63 22.43 23.10
C LEU A 37 -11.10 22.35 22.69
N ILE A 38 -11.48 22.94 21.55
CA ILE A 38 -12.84 22.88 21.03
C ILE A 38 -13.24 21.42 20.78
N LEU A 39 -12.34 20.61 20.22
CA LEU A 39 -12.58 19.19 19.97
C LEU A 39 -12.76 18.41 21.28
N SER A 40 -11.86 18.57 22.25
CA SER A 40 -11.96 17.93 23.58
C SER A 40 -13.24 18.34 24.32
N VAL A 41 -13.64 19.61 24.26
CA VAL A 41 -14.90 20.04 24.89
C VAL A 41 -16.10 19.54 24.09
N GLY A 42 -16.00 19.45 22.76
CA GLY A 42 -16.99 18.85 21.89
C GLY A 42 -17.19 17.35 22.10
N GLN A 43 -16.19 16.63 22.65
CA GLN A 43 -16.34 15.23 23.07
C GLN A 43 -17.36 15.07 24.21
N HIS A 44 -17.49 16.10 25.05
CA HIS A 44 -18.32 16.07 26.24
C HIS A 44 -19.53 17.01 26.15
N SER A 45 -19.77 17.63 24.99
CA SER A 45 -20.86 18.60 24.80
C SER A 45 -21.37 18.62 23.37
N ASN A 46 -22.63 19.03 23.19
CA ASN A 46 -23.24 19.18 21.86
C ASN A 46 -22.82 20.48 21.16
N PHE A 47 -21.72 21.14 21.57
CA PHE A 47 -21.32 22.44 21.02
C PHE A 47 -21.10 22.39 19.51
N LEU A 48 -20.31 21.43 19.02
CA LEU A 48 -20.01 21.27 17.60
C LEU A 48 -21.25 20.87 16.78
N GLN A 49 -22.19 20.17 17.41
CA GLN A 49 -23.47 19.76 16.81
C GLN A 49 -24.51 20.88 16.82
N THR A 50 -24.32 21.95 17.58
CA THR A 50 -25.32 23.02 17.72
C THR A 50 -25.51 23.72 16.39
N VAL A 51 -26.74 23.71 15.87
CA VAL A 51 -27.10 24.31 14.59
C VAL A 51 -27.59 25.75 14.78
N HIS A 52 -27.06 26.68 13.99
CA HIS A 52 -27.54 28.04 13.85
C HIS A 52 -27.61 28.38 12.36
N ASN A 53 -28.70 29.04 11.90
CA ASN A 53 -28.90 29.35 10.48
C ASN A 53 -28.71 28.15 9.53
N ARG A 54 -29.20 26.97 9.93
CA ARG A 54 -29.08 25.68 9.21
C ARG A 54 -27.66 25.12 9.09
N GLN A 55 -26.67 25.71 9.76
CA GLN A 55 -25.29 25.22 9.78
C GLN A 55 -24.87 24.89 11.20
N SER A 56 -24.19 23.77 11.37
CA SER A 56 -23.57 23.41 12.65
C SER A 56 -22.37 24.32 12.95
N ARG A 57 -22.05 24.51 14.24
CA ARG A 57 -20.81 25.18 14.64
C ARG A 57 -19.56 24.49 14.06
N ALA A 58 -19.60 23.16 13.91
CA ALA A 58 -18.56 22.43 13.21
C ALA A 58 -18.40 22.93 11.76
N PHE A 59 -19.49 23.05 11.00
CA PHE A 59 -19.41 23.57 9.64
C PHE A 59 -18.84 25.00 9.60
N GLU A 60 -19.32 25.90 10.46
CA GLU A 60 -18.85 27.30 10.52
C GLU A 60 -17.34 27.42 10.79
N ILE A 61 -16.81 26.57 11.67
CA ILE A 61 -15.39 26.56 12.03
C ILE A 61 -14.57 25.94 10.90
N TYR A 62 -14.87 24.69 10.54
CA TYR A 62 -13.99 23.88 9.70
C TYR A 62 -14.05 24.27 8.23
N SER A 63 -15.15 24.84 7.75
CA SER A 63 -15.19 25.40 6.40
C SER A 63 -14.12 26.48 6.17
N ARG A 64 -13.76 27.25 7.21
CA ARG A 64 -12.71 28.28 7.12
C ARG A 64 -11.32 27.71 7.35
N LEU A 65 -11.19 26.77 8.28
CA LEU A 65 -9.88 26.19 8.64
C LEU A 65 -9.31 25.30 7.53
N LEU A 66 -10.14 24.60 6.76
CA LEU A 66 -9.69 23.72 5.68
C LEU A 66 -9.02 24.48 4.53
N ILE A 67 -9.31 25.77 4.37
CA ILE A 67 -8.77 26.63 3.31
C ILE A 67 -7.78 27.68 3.83
N THR A 68 -7.37 27.59 5.10
CA THR A 68 -6.44 28.57 5.67
C THR A 68 -5.02 28.38 5.08
N PRO A 69 -4.26 29.45 4.81
CA PRO A 69 -2.88 29.33 4.33
C PRO A 69 -1.90 28.83 5.40
N GLU A 70 -2.30 28.82 6.67
CA GLU A 70 -1.44 28.37 7.77
C GLU A 70 -1.36 26.84 7.80
N ALA A 71 -0.29 26.27 7.23
CA ALA A 71 -0.11 24.83 7.04
C ALA A 71 -0.40 23.99 8.29
N GLU A 72 0.11 24.37 9.45
CA GLU A 72 -0.09 23.59 10.69
C GLU A 72 -1.56 23.61 11.17
N VAL A 73 -2.24 24.75 10.99
CA VAL A 73 -3.68 24.88 11.30
C VAL A 73 -4.50 24.08 10.31
N GLN A 74 -4.17 24.16 9.03
CA GLN A 74 -4.84 23.42 7.95
C GLN A 74 -4.67 21.90 8.14
N ARG A 75 -3.46 21.44 8.46
CA ARG A 75 -3.14 20.04 8.76
C ARG A 75 -4.01 19.50 9.88
N ILE A 76 -4.10 20.23 10.99
CA ILE A 76 -4.91 19.81 12.13
C ILE A 76 -6.40 19.91 11.82
N ALA A 77 -6.84 20.84 10.97
CA ALA A 77 -8.21 20.89 10.51
C ALA A 77 -8.59 19.61 9.75
N TRP A 78 -7.74 19.16 8.81
CA TRP A 78 -7.96 17.91 8.08
C TRP A 78 -8.07 16.69 8.98
N SER A 79 -7.15 16.53 9.93
CA SER A 79 -7.16 15.38 10.84
C SER A 79 -8.38 15.37 11.78
N THR A 80 -8.84 16.55 12.20
CA THR A 80 -9.96 16.66 13.15
C THR A 80 -11.34 16.61 12.48
N VAL A 81 -11.46 16.95 11.19
CA VAL A 81 -12.74 16.83 10.47
C VAL A 81 -13.24 15.39 10.43
N SER A 82 -12.36 14.40 10.21
CA SER A 82 -12.75 12.98 10.24
C SER A 82 -13.36 12.59 11.59
N GLU A 83 -12.75 13.00 12.71
CA GLU A 83 -13.25 12.73 14.06
C GLU A 83 -14.64 13.36 14.30
N ILE A 84 -14.86 14.54 13.73
CA ILE A 84 -16.16 15.24 13.81
C ILE A 84 -17.22 14.52 13.00
N LEU A 85 -16.91 14.11 11.77
CA LEU A 85 -17.86 13.41 10.90
C LEU A 85 -18.34 12.10 11.55
N THR A 86 -17.42 11.32 12.13
CA THR A 86 -17.78 10.09 12.86
C THR A 86 -18.73 10.36 14.03
N ARG A 87 -18.57 11.48 14.75
CA ARG A 87 -19.41 11.78 15.93
C ARG A 87 -20.71 12.50 15.62
N GLN A 88 -20.79 13.22 14.50
CA GLN A 88 -21.94 14.05 14.16
C GLN A 88 -23.16 13.18 13.89
N ARG A 89 -24.09 13.03 14.83
CA ARG A 89 -25.25 12.12 14.65
C ARG A 89 -26.25 12.58 13.60
N GLU A 90 -26.35 13.89 13.39
CA GLU A 90 -27.25 14.46 12.37
C GLU A 90 -26.68 14.25 10.97
N SER A 91 -27.35 13.39 10.19
CA SER A 91 -26.93 13.00 8.84
C SER A 91 -26.77 14.21 7.91
N GLU A 92 -27.68 15.18 7.96
CA GLU A 92 -27.63 16.36 7.08
C GLU A 92 -26.38 17.23 7.32
N GLN A 93 -26.06 17.53 8.59
CA GLN A 93 -24.90 18.34 8.93
C GLN A 93 -23.59 17.59 8.68
N ARG A 94 -23.58 16.28 8.94
CA ARG A 94 -22.45 15.40 8.61
C ARG A 94 -22.18 15.42 7.10
N MET A 95 -23.22 15.22 6.29
CA MET A 95 -23.11 15.28 4.83
C MET A 95 -22.69 16.65 4.33
N LEU A 96 -23.23 17.74 4.89
CA LEU A 96 -22.87 19.10 4.50
C LEU A 96 -21.37 19.37 4.69
N LEU A 97 -20.82 19.06 5.87
CA LEU A 97 -19.39 19.22 6.14
C LEU A 97 -18.53 18.28 5.30
N GLY A 98 -18.92 17.01 5.17
CA GLY A 98 -18.18 16.03 4.37
C GLY A 98 -18.13 16.42 2.89
N ASN A 99 -19.25 16.84 2.30
CA ASN A 99 -19.30 17.31 0.92
C ASN A 99 -18.47 18.57 0.70
N TYR A 100 -18.51 19.52 1.63
CA TYR A 100 -17.67 20.71 1.56
C TYR A 100 -16.19 20.36 1.61
N ALA A 101 -15.79 19.48 2.53
CA ALA A 101 -14.41 19.04 2.66
C ALA A 101 -13.92 18.30 1.41
N ILE A 102 -14.74 17.43 0.78
CA ILE A 102 -14.39 16.77 -0.49
C ILE A 102 -14.23 17.79 -1.63
N ARG A 103 -15.09 18.82 -1.68
CA ARG A 103 -14.93 19.91 -2.65
C ARG A 103 -13.62 20.66 -2.45
N VAL A 104 -13.30 21.04 -1.21
CA VAL A 104 -12.02 21.70 -0.89
C VAL A 104 -10.83 20.81 -1.22
N ALA A 105 -10.92 19.50 -0.94
CA ALA A 105 -9.91 18.54 -1.35
C ALA A 105 -9.69 18.56 -2.86
N THR A 106 -10.79 18.57 -3.64
CA THR A 106 -10.73 18.66 -5.10
C THR A 106 -10.01 19.93 -5.57
N ASP A 107 -10.34 21.08 -4.99
CA ASP A 107 -9.69 22.36 -5.33
C ASP A 107 -8.19 22.36 -4.97
N ILE A 108 -7.81 21.77 -3.83
CA ILE A 108 -6.40 21.65 -3.39
C ILE A 108 -5.61 20.73 -4.33
N THR A 109 -6.21 19.65 -4.82
CA THR A 109 -5.48 18.66 -5.65
C THR A 109 -4.93 19.24 -6.95
N GLU A 110 -5.56 20.27 -7.52
CA GLU A 110 -5.07 20.96 -8.73
C GLU A 110 -3.69 21.59 -8.53
N HIS A 111 -3.31 21.91 -7.29
CA HIS A 111 -2.03 22.51 -6.93
C HIS A 111 -1.33 21.76 -5.80
N LEU A 112 -1.60 20.45 -5.68
CA LEU A 112 -1.15 19.62 -4.55
C LEU A 112 0.35 19.78 -4.24
N TYR A 113 1.18 19.80 -5.27
CA TYR A 113 2.64 19.95 -5.18
C TYR A 113 3.12 21.25 -4.51
N LYS A 114 2.28 22.29 -4.45
CA LYS A 114 2.60 23.56 -3.78
C LYS A 114 2.28 23.54 -2.29
N HIS A 115 1.50 22.58 -1.82
CA HIS A 115 1.09 22.50 -0.42
C HIS A 115 2.17 21.86 0.45
N ASN A 116 2.19 22.25 1.73
CA ASN A 116 3.07 21.65 2.72
C ASN A 116 2.84 20.13 2.77
N PRO A 117 3.91 19.31 2.81
CA PRO A 117 3.75 17.86 2.79
C PRO A 117 2.87 17.31 3.93
N ASP A 118 2.96 17.84 5.14
CA ASP A 118 2.13 17.34 6.26
C ASP A 118 0.64 17.64 6.05
N VAL A 119 0.31 18.71 5.32
CA VAL A 119 -1.06 18.99 4.90
C VAL A 119 -1.53 17.97 3.87
N GLN A 120 -0.65 17.57 2.93
CA GLN A 120 -0.98 16.54 1.94
C GLN A 120 -1.27 15.20 2.63
N ASP A 121 -0.46 14.78 3.62
CA ASP A 121 -0.69 13.52 4.34
C ASP A 121 -2.01 13.54 5.12
N ALA A 122 -2.32 14.66 5.80
CA ALA A 122 -3.59 14.83 6.50
C ALA A 122 -4.80 14.81 5.54
N LEU A 123 -4.64 15.39 4.35
CA LEU A 123 -5.63 15.31 3.28
C LEU A 123 -5.83 13.87 2.79
N PHE A 124 -4.75 13.12 2.57
CA PHE A 124 -4.84 11.72 2.14
C PHE A 124 -5.54 10.86 3.18
N ASP A 125 -5.25 11.07 4.47
CA ASP A 125 -5.93 10.40 5.57
C ASP A 125 -7.42 10.75 5.62
N PHE A 126 -7.77 12.01 5.39
CA PHE A 126 -9.17 12.41 5.31
C PHE A 126 -9.91 11.70 4.16
N LEU A 127 -9.33 11.66 2.96
CA LEU A 127 -9.92 10.97 1.81
C LEU A 127 -10.03 9.46 2.05
N TYR A 128 -9.02 8.85 2.68
CA TYR A 128 -9.04 7.44 3.07
C TYR A 128 -10.19 7.16 4.04
N ASN A 129 -10.35 8.00 5.07
CA ASN A 129 -11.44 7.87 6.03
C ASN A 129 -12.81 8.08 5.38
N CYS A 130 -12.93 8.97 4.38
CA CYS A 130 -14.15 9.12 3.60
C CYS A 130 -14.53 7.82 2.86
N LEU A 131 -13.55 7.10 2.29
CA LEU A 131 -13.80 5.82 1.61
C LEU A 131 -14.19 4.71 2.58
N VAL A 132 -13.48 4.61 3.72
CA VAL A 132 -13.75 3.60 4.76
C VAL A 132 -15.15 3.80 5.35
N ASN A 133 -15.51 5.03 5.68
CA ASN A 133 -16.74 5.35 6.40
C ASN A 133 -17.86 5.81 5.46
N ALA A 134 -17.77 5.57 4.15
CA ALA A 134 -18.70 6.15 3.17
C ALA A 134 -20.17 5.79 3.47
N ASP A 135 -20.44 4.55 3.89
CA ASP A 135 -21.80 4.10 4.23
C ASP A 135 -22.35 4.85 5.45
N GLU A 136 -21.51 5.13 6.44
CA GLU A 136 -21.90 5.84 7.65
C GLU A 136 -22.01 7.36 7.41
N TRP A 137 -21.06 7.94 6.66
CA TRP A 137 -20.96 9.38 6.50
C TRP A 137 -21.89 9.96 5.44
N PHE A 138 -22.18 9.18 4.40
CA PHE A 138 -22.95 9.63 3.24
C PHE A 138 -24.22 8.82 2.98
N ALA A 139 -24.46 7.74 3.74
CA ALA A 139 -25.68 6.93 3.70
C ALA A 139 -26.12 6.59 2.25
N ALA A 140 -27.29 7.05 1.83
CA ALA A 140 -27.84 6.79 0.49
C ALA A 140 -26.92 7.25 -0.67
N ASN A 141 -26.01 8.20 -0.43
CA ASN A 141 -25.07 8.71 -1.42
C ASN A 141 -23.70 8.02 -1.40
N ALA A 142 -23.51 7.00 -0.56
CA ALA A 142 -22.20 6.35 -0.37
C ALA A 142 -21.60 5.81 -1.67
N TYR A 143 -22.42 5.23 -2.56
CA TYR A 143 -21.96 4.76 -3.87
C TYR A 143 -21.40 5.90 -4.73
N CYS A 144 -22.18 6.97 -4.91
CA CYS A 144 -21.75 8.14 -5.68
C CYS A 144 -20.50 8.80 -5.10
N LYS A 145 -20.41 8.86 -3.77
CA LYS A 145 -19.25 9.43 -3.06
C LYS A 145 -17.99 8.60 -3.22
N ARG A 146 -18.10 7.28 -3.16
CA ARG A 146 -16.96 6.40 -3.49
C ARG A 146 -16.48 6.64 -4.91
N ARG A 147 -17.39 6.72 -5.88
CA ARG A 147 -17.03 6.97 -7.28
C ARG A 147 -16.31 8.32 -7.43
N GLU A 148 -16.88 9.39 -6.87
CA GLU A 148 -16.28 10.73 -6.88
C GLU A 148 -14.86 10.73 -6.28
N LEU A 149 -14.68 10.09 -5.12
CA LEU A 149 -13.38 9.98 -4.45
C LEU A 149 -12.37 9.16 -5.26
N CYS A 150 -12.78 8.00 -5.80
CA CYS A 150 -11.92 7.19 -6.64
C CYS A 150 -11.50 7.94 -7.91
N THR A 151 -12.44 8.63 -8.59
CA THR A 151 -12.14 9.47 -9.75
C THR A 151 -11.17 10.60 -9.40
N LEU A 152 -11.36 11.28 -8.26
CA LEU A 152 -10.45 12.32 -7.78
C LEU A 152 -9.02 11.77 -7.59
N VAL A 153 -8.87 10.67 -6.85
CA VAL A 153 -7.55 10.12 -6.54
C VAL A 153 -6.86 9.57 -7.79
N LEU A 154 -7.58 8.83 -8.62
CA LEU A 154 -6.99 8.14 -9.77
C LEU A 154 -6.77 9.07 -10.95
N GLN A 155 -7.77 9.85 -11.35
CA GLN A 155 -7.65 10.67 -12.57
C GLN A 155 -6.99 12.02 -12.32
N LYS A 156 -7.14 12.61 -11.12
CA LYS A 156 -6.56 13.93 -10.83
C LYS A 156 -5.26 13.87 -10.05
N MET A 157 -5.16 13.00 -9.04
CA MET A 157 -3.95 12.97 -8.21
C MET A 157 -2.87 12.07 -8.81
N HIS A 158 -3.26 10.90 -9.28
CA HIS A 158 -2.33 9.90 -9.79
C HIS A 158 -1.84 10.19 -11.23
N SER A 159 -2.72 10.62 -12.14
CA SER A 159 -2.37 10.87 -13.56
C SER A 159 -1.42 12.05 -13.81
N HIS A 160 -1.14 12.91 -12.82
CA HIS A 160 -0.15 13.99 -12.94
C HIS A 160 1.28 13.45 -12.69
N TYR A 161 1.83 12.82 -13.73
CA TYR A 161 3.06 12.01 -13.78
C TYR A 161 4.41 12.72 -13.52
N THR A 162 4.47 13.99 -13.17
CA THR A 162 5.77 14.69 -13.02
C THR A 162 6.36 14.47 -11.63
N ASN A 163 7.18 13.42 -11.47
CA ASN A 163 8.14 13.18 -10.36
C ASN A 163 7.71 13.77 -9.00
N SER A 164 6.47 13.50 -8.61
CA SER A 164 5.89 14.15 -7.46
C SER A 164 6.21 13.33 -6.21
N VAL A 165 6.94 13.93 -5.26
CA VAL A 165 7.44 13.28 -4.03
C VAL A 165 6.33 12.59 -3.23
N HIS A 166 5.08 13.02 -3.40
CA HIS A 166 3.94 12.43 -2.69
C HIS A 166 3.59 11.00 -3.13
N LEU A 167 4.01 10.56 -4.32
CA LEU A 167 3.70 9.21 -4.82
C LEU A 167 4.34 8.08 -3.99
N GLN A 168 5.39 8.39 -3.23
CA GLN A 168 6.09 7.43 -2.37
C GLN A 168 5.63 7.50 -0.91
N ARG A 169 4.68 8.38 -0.57
CA ARG A 169 4.28 8.60 0.82
C ARG A 169 3.26 7.55 1.27
N VAL A 170 3.47 7.01 2.47
CA VAL A 170 2.64 5.94 3.07
C VAL A 170 1.15 6.29 3.07
N ASN A 171 0.78 7.51 3.45
CA ASN A 171 -0.62 7.96 3.49
C ASN A 171 -1.27 7.94 2.10
N TYR A 172 -0.51 8.31 1.07
CA TYR A 172 -0.96 8.27 -0.32
C TYR A 172 -1.07 6.84 -0.84
N LEU A 173 -0.05 6.00 -0.64
CA LEU A 173 -0.07 4.59 -1.05
C LEU A 173 -1.24 3.83 -0.40
N ARG A 174 -1.50 4.09 0.89
CA ARG A 174 -2.68 3.57 1.61
C ARG A 174 -3.99 4.03 0.97
N LEU A 175 -4.12 5.32 0.63
CA LEU A 175 -5.29 5.86 -0.04
C LEU A 175 -5.49 5.22 -1.43
N LEU A 176 -4.40 5.10 -2.20
CA LEU A 176 -4.40 4.54 -3.56
C LEU A 176 -4.85 3.08 -3.55
N GLY A 177 -4.28 2.25 -2.67
CA GLY A 177 -4.70 0.86 -2.48
C GLY A 177 -6.16 0.75 -2.04
N LYS A 178 -6.63 1.64 -1.16
CA LYS A 178 -8.05 1.67 -0.75
C LYS A 178 -8.98 2.06 -1.90
N CYS A 179 -8.58 2.97 -2.77
CA CYS A 179 -9.33 3.32 -3.98
C CYS A 179 -9.48 2.11 -4.88
N MET A 180 -8.38 1.40 -5.15
CA MET A 180 -8.40 0.22 -6.01
C MET A 180 -9.25 -0.91 -5.43
N ALA A 181 -9.10 -1.21 -4.13
CA ALA A 181 -9.97 -2.15 -3.43
C ALA A 181 -11.46 -1.76 -3.50
N THR A 182 -11.76 -0.46 -3.43
CA THR A 182 -13.13 0.06 -3.54
C THR A 182 -13.67 -0.10 -4.96
N LEU A 183 -12.86 0.13 -5.98
CA LEU A 183 -13.24 -0.11 -7.37
C LEU A 183 -13.60 -1.58 -7.60
N ILE A 184 -12.71 -2.50 -7.21
CA ILE A 184 -12.90 -3.93 -7.41
C ILE A 184 -14.13 -4.45 -6.65
N ARG A 185 -14.29 -4.07 -5.37
CA ARG A 185 -15.25 -4.72 -4.46
C ARG A 185 -16.58 -3.98 -4.29
N LYS A 186 -16.67 -2.69 -4.61
CA LYS A 186 -17.84 -1.84 -4.31
C LYS A 186 -18.43 -1.12 -5.51
N LEU A 187 -17.59 -0.67 -6.46
CA LEU A 187 -18.05 0.07 -7.63
C LEU A 187 -18.17 -0.81 -8.88
N THR A 188 -17.30 -1.82 -9.02
CA THR A 188 -17.22 -2.70 -10.20
C THR A 188 -17.11 -1.92 -11.52
N ASP A 189 -16.42 -0.77 -11.48
CA ASP A 189 -16.16 0.09 -12.65
C ASP A 189 -14.94 -0.47 -13.41
N LYS A 190 -15.19 -1.38 -14.35
CA LYS A 190 -14.15 -2.14 -15.06
C LYS A 190 -13.25 -1.29 -15.95
N GLU A 191 -13.75 -0.19 -16.50
CA GLU A 191 -12.96 0.71 -17.34
C GLU A 191 -11.86 1.39 -16.52
N LEU A 192 -12.25 2.01 -15.40
CA LEU A 192 -11.30 2.64 -14.49
C LEU A 192 -10.40 1.61 -13.79
N GLU A 193 -10.92 0.40 -13.52
CA GLU A 193 -10.11 -0.70 -13.01
C GLU A 193 -8.95 -1.01 -13.97
N MET A 194 -9.25 -1.31 -15.24
CA MET A 194 -8.23 -1.73 -16.22
C MET A 194 -7.18 -0.65 -16.49
N GLU A 195 -7.54 0.63 -16.45
CA GLU A 195 -6.61 1.73 -16.69
C GLU A 195 -5.51 1.84 -15.62
N TYR A 196 -5.85 1.61 -14.35
CA TYR A 196 -4.94 1.89 -13.22
C TYR A 196 -4.47 0.65 -12.44
N LYS A 197 -5.08 -0.53 -12.67
CA LYS A 197 -4.83 -1.75 -11.86
C LYS A 197 -3.35 -2.12 -11.79
N GLU A 198 -2.67 -2.22 -12.93
CA GLU A 198 -1.29 -2.68 -12.96
C GLU A 198 -0.34 -1.73 -12.19
N ASP A 199 -0.39 -0.43 -12.47
CA ASP A 199 0.49 0.55 -11.83
C ASP A 199 0.24 0.63 -10.31
N ILE A 200 -1.03 0.59 -9.89
CA ILE A 200 -1.38 0.61 -8.47
C ILE A 200 -0.88 -0.65 -7.76
N TYR A 201 -1.08 -1.84 -8.35
CA TYR A 201 -0.59 -3.07 -7.72
C TYR A 201 0.93 -3.04 -7.59
N ARG A 202 1.66 -2.58 -8.62
CA ARG A 202 3.12 -2.44 -8.56
C ARG A 202 3.59 -1.51 -7.42
N LYS A 203 2.87 -0.42 -7.16
CA LYS A 203 3.21 0.55 -6.08
C LYS A 203 2.76 0.10 -4.70
N VAL A 204 1.57 -0.48 -4.59
CA VAL A 204 0.97 -0.87 -3.31
C VAL A 204 1.50 -2.22 -2.84
N CYS A 205 1.81 -3.15 -3.75
CA CYS A 205 2.40 -4.46 -3.46
C CYS A 205 3.93 -4.37 -3.53
N ASP A 206 4.49 -3.48 -2.72
CA ASP A 206 5.92 -3.28 -2.59
C ASP A 206 6.32 -3.46 -1.11
N ASN A 207 7.30 -4.32 -0.84
CA ASN A 207 7.67 -4.70 0.51
C ASN A 207 8.35 -3.56 1.27
N ASP A 208 9.11 -2.72 0.58
CA ASP A 208 10.05 -1.77 1.18
C ASP A 208 9.33 -0.77 2.11
N TRP A 209 8.18 -0.26 1.66
CA TRP A 209 7.37 0.66 2.48
C TRP A 209 6.45 -0.06 3.47
N ILE A 210 6.10 -1.33 3.25
CA ILE A 210 5.22 -2.09 4.13
C ILE A 210 5.98 -2.61 5.36
N GLY A 211 7.19 -3.13 5.17
CA GLY A 211 8.06 -3.64 6.24
C GLY A 211 8.42 -2.57 7.28
N THR A 212 8.39 -1.30 6.88
CA THR A 212 8.71 -0.13 7.72
C THR A 212 7.49 0.53 8.39
N LEU A 213 6.29 -0.04 8.22
CA LEU A 213 5.06 0.57 8.76
C LEU A 213 4.98 0.57 10.28
N SER A 214 4.57 1.72 10.83
CA SER A 214 4.12 1.82 12.20
C SER A 214 2.83 1.02 12.45
N LYS A 215 2.58 0.66 13.70
CA LYS A 215 1.42 -0.13 14.12
C LYS A 215 0.08 0.48 13.67
N ASP A 216 -0.01 1.81 13.65
CA ASP A 216 -1.24 2.55 13.33
C ASP A 216 -1.65 2.41 11.86
N PHE A 217 -0.68 2.28 10.95
CA PHE A 217 -0.94 2.09 9.52
C PHE A 217 -1.01 0.61 9.13
N ARG A 218 -0.24 -0.25 9.80
CA ARG A 218 -0.10 -1.68 9.46
C ARG A 218 -1.43 -2.37 9.24
N SER A 219 -2.32 -2.36 10.24
CA SER A 219 -3.62 -3.04 10.16
C SER A 219 -4.42 -2.60 8.93
N SER A 220 -4.46 -1.29 8.66
CA SER A 220 -5.19 -0.73 7.52
C SER A 220 -4.61 -1.13 6.16
N VAL A 221 -3.29 -1.34 6.06
CA VAL A 221 -2.63 -1.77 4.82
C VAL A 221 -2.86 -3.27 4.59
N PHE A 222 -2.78 -4.10 5.63
CA PHE A 222 -3.11 -5.53 5.51
C PHE A 222 -4.58 -5.76 5.14
N ASP A 223 -5.52 -4.96 5.66
CA ASP A 223 -6.93 -4.99 5.23
C ASP A 223 -7.10 -4.63 3.74
N ILE A 224 -6.29 -3.69 3.23
CA ILE A 224 -6.27 -3.35 1.81
C ILE A 224 -5.73 -4.52 1.00
N LEU A 225 -4.58 -5.10 1.37
CA LEU A 225 -4.01 -6.27 0.67
C LEU A 225 -5.01 -7.42 0.61
N CYS A 226 -5.69 -7.71 1.72
CA CYS A 226 -6.75 -8.72 1.76
C CYS A 226 -7.90 -8.40 0.78
N SER A 227 -8.27 -7.13 0.66
CA SER A 227 -9.32 -6.69 -0.26
C SER A 227 -8.90 -6.72 -1.74
N LEU A 228 -7.61 -6.56 -2.03
CA LEU A 228 -7.00 -6.63 -3.36
C LEU A 228 -6.82 -8.06 -3.86
N PHE A 229 -6.83 -9.06 -2.99
CA PHE A 229 -6.79 -10.46 -3.41
C PHE A 229 -8.00 -10.80 -4.29
N THR A 230 -7.79 -11.48 -5.42
CA THR A 230 -8.88 -11.87 -6.33
C THR A 230 -8.66 -13.32 -6.78
N GLU A 231 -9.53 -14.23 -6.33
CA GLU A 231 -9.35 -15.68 -6.50
C GLU A 231 -9.76 -16.19 -7.91
N TYR A 232 -10.68 -15.51 -8.59
CA TYR A 232 -11.35 -16.02 -9.81
C TYR A 232 -11.11 -15.18 -11.07
N ASP A 233 -10.31 -14.12 -11.01
CA ASP A 233 -10.16 -13.12 -12.08
C ASP A 233 -8.69 -13.01 -12.54
N ILE A 234 -8.03 -14.17 -12.73
CA ILE A 234 -6.67 -14.21 -13.28
C ILE A 234 -6.78 -14.15 -14.81
N ASP A 235 -6.47 -12.98 -15.35
CA ASP A 235 -6.33 -12.76 -16.77
C ASP A 235 -4.88 -13.04 -17.19
N THR A 236 -4.69 -13.96 -18.13
CA THR A 236 -3.37 -14.30 -18.69
C THR A 236 -2.74 -13.14 -19.46
N GLU A 237 -3.55 -12.20 -19.95
CA GLU A 237 -3.08 -10.98 -20.63
C GLU A 237 -2.74 -9.86 -19.65
N GLN A 238 -3.18 -9.95 -18.38
CA GLN A 238 -2.96 -8.96 -17.32
C GLN A 238 -2.66 -9.65 -15.97
N CYS A 239 -1.59 -10.42 -15.94
CA CYS A 239 -1.21 -11.26 -14.80
C CYS A 239 -0.35 -10.53 -13.75
N HIS A 240 0.22 -9.36 -14.08
CA HIS A 240 1.03 -8.54 -13.17
C HIS A 240 0.39 -8.34 -11.78
N PRO A 241 -0.88 -7.93 -11.65
CA PRO A 241 -1.50 -7.69 -10.33
C PRO A 241 -1.51 -8.93 -9.43
N VAL A 242 -1.81 -10.10 -10.02
CA VAL A 242 -1.86 -11.37 -9.29
C VAL A 242 -0.46 -11.77 -8.85
N LEU A 243 0.52 -11.67 -9.75
CA LEU A 243 1.92 -12.00 -9.45
C LEU A 243 2.53 -11.05 -8.40
N ASP A 244 2.24 -9.75 -8.49
CA ASP A 244 2.70 -8.75 -7.51
C ASP A 244 2.09 -8.99 -6.13
N TRP A 245 0.79 -9.33 -6.07
CA TRP A 245 0.13 -9.66 -4.81
C TRP A 245 0.74 -10.90 -4.14
N TRP A 246 0.91 -12.00 -4.90
CA TRP A 246 1.51 -13.23 -4.36
C TRP A 246 2.97 -13.01 -3.93
N THR A 247 3.71 -12.22 -4.69
CA THR A 247 5.11 -11.89 -4.39
C THR A 247 5.23 -11.08 -3.12
N VAL A 248 4.42 -10.02 -2.94
CA VAL A 248 4.48 -9.20 -1.71
C VAL A 248 4.05 -10.02 -0.49
N VAL A 249 3.08 -10.92 -0.61
CA VAL A 249 2.70 -11.81 0.50
C VAL A 249 3.86 -12.72 0.89
N LEU A 250 4.57 -13.31 -0.07
CA LEU A 250 5.74 -14.14 0.22
C LEU A 250 6.83 -13.33 0.92
N GLN A 251 7.12 -12.12 0.44
CA GLN A 251 8.10 -11.21 1.05
C GLN A 251 7.73 -10.85 2.49
N LEU A 252 6.45 -10.51 2.74
CA LEU A 252 5.98 -10.15 4.09
C LEU A 252 5.98 -11.34 5.07
N LEU A 253 5.80 -12.57 4.59
CA LEU A 253 5.89 -13.77 5.41
C LEU A 253 7.30 -14.03 5.93
N VAL A 254 8.31 -13.56 5.20
CA VAL A 254 9.73 -13.76 5.50
C VAL A 254 10.42 -12.50 6.01
N ASP A 255 9.67 -11.41 6.18
CA ASP A 255 10.14 -10.12 6.69
C ASP A 255 10.81 -10.26 8.06
N ASP A 256 11.83 -9.45 8.35
CA ASP A 256 12.58 -9.51 9.60
C ASP A 256 11.75 -9.08 10.82
N ASN A 257 10.72 -8.25 10.61
CA ASN A 257 9.82 -7.79 11.65
C ASN A 257 8.76 -8.84 11.99
N VAL A 258 8.80 -9.34 13.23
CA VAL A 258 7.85 -10.36 13.73
C VAL A 258 6.39 -9.93 13.66
N ASP A 259 6.10 -8.64 13.83
CA ASP A 259 4.74 -8.15 13.74
C ASP A 259 4.24 -8.16 12.29
N ILE A 260 5.11 -7.83 11.32
CA ILE A 260 4.77 -7.89 9.89
C ILE A 260 4.49 -9.33 9.50
N ARG A 261 5.36 -10.27 9.88
CA ARG A 261 5.14 -11.71 9.65
C ARG A 261 3.82 -12.21 10.23
N ARG A 262 3.46 -11.76 11.44
CA ARG A 262 2.20 -12.15 12.09
C ARG A 262 0.99 -11.65 11.31
N GLU A 263 0.98 -10.39 10.87
CA GLU A 263 -0.12 -9.88 10.04
C GLU A 263 -0.13 -10.55 8.65
N ALA A 264 1.03 -10.88 8.07
CA ALA A 264 1.12 -11.63 6.83
C ALA A 264 0.57 -13.06 6.95
N CYS A 265 0.78 -13.73 8.09
CA CYS A 265 0.14 -15.02 8.36
C CYS A 265 -1.39 -14.92 8.34
N LYS A 266 -1.97 -13.84 8.88
CA LYS A 266 -3.42 -13.60 8.79
C LYS A 266 -3.89 -13.31 7.37
N LEU A 267 -3.06 -12.67 6.54
CA LEU A 267 -3.38 -12.41 5.14
C LEU A 267 -3.60 -13.71 4.35
N ILE A 268 -2.89 -14.79 4.70
CA ILE A 268 -3.12 -16.13 4.12
C ILE A 268 -4.52 -16.66 4.43
N CYS A 269 -5.12 -16.29 5.55
CA CYS A 269 -6.49 -16.65 5.89
C CYS A 269 -7.52 -15.92 5.01
N CYS A 270 -7.17 -14.81 4.36
CA CYS A 270 -8.03 -14.15 3.37
C CYS A 270 -8.23 -14.99 2.09
N ILE A 271 -7.31 -15.91 1.80
CA ILE A 271 -7.38 -16.80 0.63
C ILE A 271 -8.34 -17.97 0.92
N GLU A 272 -8.24 -18.56 2.11
CA GLU A 272 -9.11 -19.64 2.57
C GLU A 272 -9.00 -19.69 4.10
N PRO A 273 -10.11 -19.65 4.86
CA PRO A 273 -10.09 -19.64 6.32
C PRO A 273 -9.40 -20.89 6.88
N SER A 274 -8.37 -20.72 7.72
CA SER A 274 -7.74 -21.82 8.45
C SER A 274 -8.19 -21.80 9.91
N ASN A 275 -8.49 -22.99 10.45
CA ASN A 275 -8.77 -23.18 11.88
C ASN A 275 -7.49 -23.45 12.70
N GLU A 276 -6.32 -23.50 12.06
CA GLU A 276 -5.05 -23.84 12.72
C GLU A 276 -4.35 -22.63 13.34
N LEU A 277 -3.73 -22.85 14.50
CA LEU A 277 -2.82 -21.91 15.15
C LEU A 277 -1.71 -21.45 14.19
N GLU A 278 -1.46 -20.15 14.12
CA GLU A 278 -0.40 -19.52 13.32
C GLU A 278 0.99 -20.05 13.74
N CYS A 279 1.46 -21.10 13.08
CA CYS A 279 2.84 -21.57 13.19
C CYS A 279 3.60 -21.09 11.96
N ILE A 280 4.50 -20.13 12.16
CA ILE A 280 5.28 -19.48 11.10
C ILE A 280 6.01 -20.52 10.21
N GLU A 281 6.57 -21.59 10.80
CA GLU A 281 7.24 -22.66 10.07
C GLU A 281 6.33 -23.46 9.12
N LYS A 282 5.02 -23.51 9.43
CA LYS A 282 3.99 -24.16 8.61
C LYS A 282 3.37 -23.19 7.59
N THR A 283 3.52 -21.89 7.77
CA THR A 283 2.90 -20.89 6.91
C THR A 283 3.45 -20.93 5.48
N LEU A 284 4.77 -21.15 5.29
CA LEU A 284 5.36 -21.28 3.95
C LEU A 284 4.76 -22.47 3.16
N PRO A 285 4.70 -23.72 3.69
CA PRO A 285 3.96 -24.81 3.05
C PRO A 285 2.50 -24.48 2.71
N ILE A 286 1.79 -23.78 3.61
CA ILE A 286 0.40 -23.38 3.37
C ILE A 286 0.31 -22.37 2.22
N PHE A 287 1.23 -21.39 2.17
CA PHE A 287 1.34 -20.42 1.08
C PHE A 287 1.51 -21.14 -0.27
N PHE A 288 2.50 -22.02 -0.40
CA PHE A 288 2.77 -22.72 -1.65
C PHE A 288 1.62 -23.65 -2.07
N ARG A 289 0.97 -24.31 -1.11
CA ARG A 289 -0.24 -25.11 -1.38
C ARG A 289 -1.36 -24.25 -1.94
N LYS A 290 -1.63 -23.09 -1.34
CA LYS A 290 -2.67 -22.16 -1.80
C LYS A 290 -2.33 -21.56 -3.14
N PHE A 291 -1.07 -21.18 -3.37
CA PHE A 291 -0.59 -20.71 -4.66
C PHE A 291 -0.77 -21.78 -5.74
N ASN A 292 -0.44 -23.04 -5.44
CA ASN A 292 -0.68 -24.16 -6.37
C ASN A 292 -2.16 -24.26 -6.76
N ASN A 293 -3.06 -24.30 -5.78
CA ASN A 293 -4.49 -24.49 -6.01
C ASN A 293 -5.15 -23.29 -6.72
N THR A 294 -4.65 -22.08 -6.47
CA THR A 294 -5.23 -20.83 -7.02
C THR A 294 -4.68 -20.53 -8.41
N VAL A 295 -3.36 -20.64 -8.57
CA VAL A 295 -2.63 -20.21 -9.77
C VAL A 295 -2.07 -21.40 -10.53
N ALA A 296 -1.19 -22.20 -9.93
CA ALA A 296 -0.37 -23.15 -10.68
C ALA A 296 -1.14 -24.29 -11.37
N GLU A 297 -2.26 -24.74 -10.79
CA GLU A 297 -3.10 -25.77 -11.40
C GLU A 297 -3.89 -25.27 -12.61
N LYS A 298 -4.23 -23.99 -12.64
CA LYS A 298 -5.07 -23.37 -13.66
C LYS A 298 -4.27 -22.63 -14.73
N TYR A 299 -3.15 -22.02 -14.33
CA TYR A 299 -2.29 -21.14 -15.13
C TYR A 299 -0.81 -21.49 -14.91
N PRO A 300 -0.39 -22.71 -15.29
CA PRO A 300 0.97 -23.19 -15.05
C PRO A 300 2.05 -22.29 -15.65
N GLU A 301 1.80 -21.67 -16.81
CA GLU A 301 2.70 -20.76 -17.51
C GLU A 301 2.98 -19.46 -16.74
N ILE A 302 1.98 -18.95 -16.01
CA ILE A 302 2.14 -17.80 -15.11
C ILE A 302 2.92 -18.24 -13.87
N ALA A 303 2.54 -19.39 -13.29
CA ALA A 303 3.12 -19.87 -12.05
C ALA A 303 4.62 -20.15 -12.14
N ILE A 304 5.09 -20.80 -13.21
CA ILE A 304 6.52 -21.09 -13.38
C ILE A 304 7.39 -19.83 -13.46
N SER A 305 6.84 -18.71 -13.98
CA SER A 305 7.54 -17.42 -14.00
C SER A 305 7.75 -16.87 -12.59
N ALA A 306 6.72 -16.90 -11.75
CA ALA A 306 6.81 -16.51 -10.34
C ALA A 306 7.76 -17.42 -9.55
N LEU A 307 7.64 -18.75 -9.71
CA LEU A 307 8.45 -19.72 -8.98
C LEU A 307 9.94 -19.60 -9.33
N PHE A 308 10.26 -19.36 -10.60
CA PHE A 308 11.66 -19.12 -10.99
C PHE A 308 12.18 -17.83 -10.36
N TYR A 309 11.42 -16.74 -10.44
CA TYR A 309 11.77 -15.48 -9.77
C TYR A 309 12.00 -15.67 -8.27
N TRP A 310 11.04 -16.24 -7.52
CA TRP A 310 11.17 -16.47 -6.08
C TRP A 310 12.31 -17.42 -5.71
N SER A 311 12.73 -18.27 -6.64
CA SER A 311 13.83 -19.21 -6.43
C SER A 311 15.21 -18.58 -6.58
N VAL A 312 15.34 -17.54 -7.40
CA VAL A 312 16.63 -16.87 -7.68
C VAL A 312 16.73 -15.52 -6.97
N SER A 313 15.60 -14.88 -6.67
CA SER A 313 15.58 -13.60 -5.97
C SER A 313 15.72 -13.78 -4.48
N LEU A 314 16.59 -12.95 -3.89
CA LEU A 314 16.69 -12.80 -2.45
C LEU A 314 15.49 -11.96 -2.04
N LEU A 315 14.51 -12.59 -1.41
CA LEU A 315 13.30 -11.91 -0.93
C LEU A 315 13.66 -11.11 0.33
N GLY A 316 14.38 -9.99 0.17
CA GLY A 316 14.83 -9.08 1.23
C GLY A 316 15.86 -8.07 0.73
N ASP A 317 15.45 -6.79 0.66
CA ASP A 317 16.15 -5.54 0.29
C ASP A 317 17.13 -5.55 -0.90
N ALA A 318 16.83 -4.71 -1.89
CA ALA A 318 17.73 -4.31 -2.98
C ALA A 318 18.77 -3.25 -2.54
N ASP A 319 18.52 -2.55 -1.42
CA ASP A 319 19.37 -1.47 -0.90
C ASP A 319 20.29 -1.96 0.23
N TYR A 320 21.19 -2.89 -0.11
CA TYR A 320 22.25 -3.35 0.78
C TYR A 320 23.35 -2.26 0.89
N GLU A 321 23.09 -1.17 1.62
CA GLU A 321 24.15 -0.24 2.04
C GLU A 321 24.97 -0.87 3.17
N MET A 322 26.18 -1.34 2.83
CA MET A 322 27.16 -1.80 3.80
C MET A 322 27.77 -0.60 4.52
N ASP A 323 27.62 -0.55 5.85
CA ASP A 323 28.43 0.36 6.68
C ASP A 323 29.86 -0.22 6.75
N GLU A 324 30.90 0.64 6.76
CA GLU A 324 32.33 0.27 6.66
C GLU A 324 32.84 -0.60 7.84
N THR A 325 31.98 -0.86 8.81
CA THR A 325 32.22 -1.75 9.93
C THR A 325 31.34 -2.98 9.75
N ASP A 326 31.95 -4.10 9.35
CA ASP A 326 31.40 -5.47 9.17
C ASP A 326 30.67 -6.07 10.40
N VAL A 327 30.07 -5.26 11.26
CA VAL A 327 29.55 -5.64 12.59
C VAL A 327 28.04 -5.84 12.59
N PHE A 328 27.33 -5.36 11.58
CA PHE A 328 25.88 -5.54 11.48
C PHE A 328 25.50 -6.24 10.19
N ASN A 329 25.69 -7.57 10.17
CA ASN A 329 24.69 -8.44 9.57
C ASN A 329 23.35 -8.06 10.22
N LYS A 330 22.61 -7.10 9.65
CA LYS A 330 21.23 -6.89 10.07
C LYS A 330 20.55 -8.23 9.90
N CYS A 331 20.07 -8.72 11.04
CA CYS A 331 19.66 -10.08 11.27
C CYS A 331 18.53 -10.48 10.33
N ARG A 332 18.87 -10.92 9.11
CA ARG A 332 17.94 -11.71 8.31
C ARG A 332 17.47 -12.84 9.21
N ASN A 333 16.18 -12.99 9.38
CA ASN A 333 15.62 -14.00 10.26
C ASN A 333 15.78 -15.40 9.64
N TYR A 334 17.01 -15.93 9.64
CA TYR A 334 17.35 -17.23 9.07
C TYR A 334 16.59 -18.40 9.71
N ASP A 335 16.02 -18.21 10.91
CA ASP A 335 15.19 -19.21 11.58
C ASP A 335 13.82 -19.39 10.90
N VAL A 336 13.34 -18.38 10.15
CA VAL A 336 12.06 -18.39 9.43
C VAL A 336 12.25 -18.27 7.91
N PHE A 337 13.24 -17.50 7.49
CA PHE A 337 13.65 -17.28 6.12
C PHE A 337 14.89 -18.11 5.83
N GLU A 338 14.68 -19.33 5.36
CA GLU A 338 15.76 -20.11 4.74
C GLU A 338 15.59 -19.99 3.21
N PRO A 339 16.34 -19.08 2.54
CA PRO A 339 16.25 -18.89 1.08
C PRO A 339 16.40 -20.20 0.30
N VAL A 340 17.23 -21.13 0.81
CA VAL A 340 17.40 -22.47 0.26
C VAL A 340 16.09 -23.24 0.27
N ARG A 341 15.36 -23.22 1.38
CA ARG A 341 14.06 -23.90 1.52
C ARG A 341 13.01 -23.34 0.58
N ILE A 342 12.95 -22.01 0.41
CA ILE A 342 12.03 -21.37 -0.54
C ILE A 342 12.38 -21.78 -1.98
N SER A 343 13.67 -21.72 -2.32
CA SER A 343 14.20 -22.16 -3.62
C SER A 343 13.86 -23.62 -3.92
N GLU A 344 14.02 -24.51 -2.93
CA GLU A 344 13.64 -25.92 -3.04
C GLU A 344 12.14 -26.14 -3.24
N MET A 345 11.30 -25.45 -2.47
CA MET A 345 9.84 -25.53 -2.62
C MET A 345 9.38 -25.00 -3.98
N CYS A 346 9.99 -23.91 -4.48
CA CYS A 346 9.71 -23.37 -5.81
C CYS A 346 10.10 -24.38 -6.91
N TYR A 347 11.29 -24.97 -6.79
CA TYR A 347 11.78 -25.97 -7.74
C TYR A 347 10.91 -27.23 -7.75
N ASP A 348 10.57 -27.77 -6.57
CA ASP A 348 9.74 -28.96 -6.44
C ASP A 348 8.34 -28.75 -7.06
N LEU A 349 7.75 -27.58 -6.85
CA LEU A 349 6.47 -27.21 -7.47
C LEU A 349 6.62 -27.05 -8.98
N THR A 350 7.67 -26.38 -9.47
CA THR A 350 7.96 -26.27 -10.91
C THR A 350 8.11 -27.65 -11.55
N ARG A 351 8.83 -28.57 -10.92
CA ARG A 351 8.98 -29.96 -11.39
C ARG A 351 7.63 -30.66 -11.49
N SER A 352 6.75 -30.49 -10.50
CA SER A 352 5.38 -31.03 -10.52
C SER A 352 4.53 -30.44 -11.66
N ILE A 353 4.72 -29.15 -11.97
CA ILE A 353 4.08 -28.50 -13.13
C ILE A 353 4.64 -29.08 -14.43
N ALA A 354 5.96 -29.21 -14.56
CA ALA A 354 6.64 -29.70 -15.75
C ALA A 354 6.25 -31.15 -16.14
N GLN A 355 5.81 -31.96 -15.17
CA GLN A 355 5.25 -33.30 -15.44
C GLN A 355 3.90 -33.26 -16.17
N ARG A 356 3.17 -32.15 -16.09
CA ARG A 356 1.81 -31.98 -16.62
C ARG A 356 1.73 -30.94 -17.74
N TYR A 357 2.70 -30.02 -17.80
CA TYR A 357 2.75 -28.90 -18.72
C TYR A 357 4.13 -28.84 -19.39
N SER A 358 4.15 -28.61 -20.71
CA SER A 358 5.41 -28.46 -21.45
C SER A 358 6.07 -27.12 -21.14
N ILE A 359 7.26 -27.16 -20.54
CA ILE A 359 8.07 -25.96 -20.24
C ILE A 359 8.63 -25.26 -21.50
N ASP A 360 8.47 -25.88 -22.67
CA ASP A 360 8.83 -25.31 -23.97
C ASP A 360 7.70 -24.50 -24.61
N SER A 361 6.49 -24.57 -24.04
CA SER A 361 5.36 -23.78 -24.47
C SER A 361 5.66 -22.28 -24.35
N VAL A 362 5.00 -21.52 -25.21
CA VAL A 362 5.05 -20.05 -25.18
C VAL A 362 4.39 -19.55 -23.90
N LEU A 363 5.10 -18.72 -23.14
CA LEU A 363 4.60 -18.01 -21.99
C LEU A 363 3.76 -16.81 -22.42
N PRO A 364 2.75 -16.41 -21.63
CA PRO A 364 2.02 -15.17 -21.84
C PRO A 364 2.99 -14.00 -21.85
N LEU A 365 2.81 -13.08 -22.81
CA LEU A 365 3.70 -11.93 -22.97
C LEU A 365 3.78 -11.09 -21.69
N ASP A 366 2.66 -10.96 -20.99
CA ASP A 366 2.58 -10.22 -19.73
C ASP A 366 3.42 -10.89 -18.62
N ALA A 367 3.40 -12.22 -18.51
CA ALA A 367 4.26 -12.95 -17.55
C ALA A 367 5.77 -12.75 -17.86
N VAL A 368 6.13 -12.70 -19.15
CA VAL A 368 7.50 -12.41 -19.59
C VAL A 368 7.90 -10.96 -19.26
N ARG A 369 6.99 -9.99 -19.44
CA ARG A 369 7.21 -8.59 -19.05
C ARG A 369 7.40 -8.46 -17.55
N TRP A 370 6.56 -9.14 -16.77
CA TRP A 370 6.63 -9.14 -15.32
C TRP A 370 8.01 -9.58 -14.81
N ILE A 371 8.47 -10.75 -15.29
CA ILE A 371 9.74 -11.31 -14.83
C ILE A 371 10.94 -10.49 -15.31
N ASN A 372 10.88 -9.93 -16.52
CA ASN A 372 11.88 -8.99 -17.03
C ASN A 372 12.00 -7.77 -16.12
N CYS A 373 10.87 -7.16 -15.74
CA CYS A 373 10.86 -6.02 -14.82
C CYS A 373 11.44 -6.37 -13.44
N ARG A 374 11.17 -7.57 -12.93
CA ARG A 374 11.59 -7.99 -11.58
C ARG A 374 13.05 -8.46 -11.51
N LEU A 375 13.60 -9.01 -12.59
CA LEU A 375 14.99 -9.43 -12.70
C LEU A 375 15.90 -8.38 -13.36
N ASP A 376 15.37 -7.20 -13.69
CA ASP A 376 16.06 -6.16 -14.47
C ASP A 376 16.76 -6.74 -15.72
N THR A 377 16.04 -7.58 -16.46
CA THR A 377 16.54 -8.30 -17.63
C THR A 377 15.64 -8.09 -18.83
N ASN A 378 16.14 -8.32 -20.05
CA ASN A 378 15.35 -8.28 -21.27
C ASN A 378 15.48 -9.61 -22.04
N PHE A 379 14.71 -10.61 -21.64
CA PHE A 379 14.65 -11.89 -22.36
C PHE A 379 13.96 -11.71 -23.71
N ALA A 380 14.69 -11.92 -24.80
CA ALA A 380 14.15 -11.90 -26.16
C ALA A 380 13.27 -13.13 -26.48
N THR A 381 13.29 -14.14 -25.61
CA THR A 381 12.58 -15.41 -25.76
C THR A 381 11.35 -15.44 -24.87
N ILE A 382 10.32 -16.12 -25.35
CA ILE A 382 9.01 -16.24 -24.70
C ILE A 382 8.78 -17.63 -24.08
N SER A 383 9.76 -18.54 -24.10
CA SER A 383 9.64 -19.84 -23.43
C SER A 383 10.36 -19.84 -22.09
N PHE A 384 9.86 -20.64 -21.15
CA PHE A 384 10.48 -20.78 -19.83
C PHE A 384 11.92 -21.28 -19.92
N ARG A 385 12.17 -22.28 -20.77
CA ARG A 385 13.54 -22.75 -21.07
C ARG A 385 14.45 -21.62 -21.54
N GLY A 386 13.93 -20.77 -22.42
CA GLY A 386 14.68 -19.63 -22.93
C GLY A 386 15.03 -18.63 -21.84
N ILE A 387 14.08 -18.33 -20.95
CA ILE A 387 14.28 -17.42 -19.80
C ILE A 387 15.38 -17.95 -18.88
N VAL A 388 15.31 -19.23 -18.47
CA VAL A 388 16.31 -19.84 -17.59
C VAL A 388 17.72 -19.76 -18.22
N ARG A 389 17.84 -20.09 -19.51
CA ARG A 389 19.14 -20.02 -20.22
C ARG A 389 19.64 -18.59 -20.39
N GLY A 390 18.74 -17.65 -20.66
CA GLY A 390 19.07 -16.23 -20.75
C GLY A 390 19.59 -15.69 -19.42
N TYR A 391 18.94 -16.07 -18.32
CA TYR A 391 19.33 -15.60 -16.99
C TYR A 391 20.68 -16.17 -16.55
N MET A 392 21.06 -17.38 -16.99
CA MET A 392 22.40 -17.94 -16.72
C MET A 392 23.55 -17.04 -17.16
N SER A 393 23.37 -16.20 -18.19
CA SER A 393 24.39 -15.21 -18.59
C SER A 393 24.54 -14.05 -17.60
N ASN A 394 23.56 -13.85 -16.72
CA ASN A 394 23.52 -12.79 -15.71
C ASN A 394 23.82 -13.31 -14.29
N VAL A 395 23.98 -14.63 -14.11
CA VAL A 395 24.30 -15.23 -12.82
C VAL A 395 25.71 -14.77 -12.39
N PRO A 396 25.90 -14.36 -11.12
CA PRO A 396 27.21 -13.97 -10.62
C PRO A 396 28.25 -15.07 -10.80
N THR A 397 29.47 -14.73 -11.23
CA THR A 397 30.60 -15.66 -11.19
C THR A 397 31.13 -15.72 -9.77
N ILE A 398 31.22 -16.92 -9.19
CA ILE A 398 31.94 -17.15 -7.93
C ILE A 398 33.30 -17.78 -8.25
N GLU A 399 34.38 -17.05 -8.02
CA GLU A 399 35.72 -17.61 -7.90
C GLU A 399 35.92 -18.15 -6.47
N ARG A 400 36.59 -19.30 -6.33
CA ARG A 400 36.89 -19.90 -5.01
C ARG A 400 38.03 -19.18 -4.27
N LYS A 401 38.13 -17.85 -4.36
CA LYS A 401 39.13 -17.04 -3.65
C LYS A 401 38.62 -16.73 -2.24
N LEU A 402 39.55 -16.67 -1.28
CA LEU A 402 39.23 -16.38 0.13
C LEU A 402 38.46 -15.06 0.30
N VAL A 403 38.78 -14.04 -0.51
CA VAL A 403 38.10 -12.73 -0.50
C VAL A 403 36.62 -12.85 -0.86
N GLU A 404 36.26 -13.71 -1.82
CA GLU A 404 34.86 -13.92 -2.18
C GLU A 404 34.13 -14.76 -1.13
N ILE A 405 34.81 -15.73 -0.49
CA ILE A 405 34.22 -16.50 0.62
C ILE A 405 33.92 -15.61 1.84
N LEU A 406 34.71 -14.56 2.03
CA LEU A 406 34.52 -13.57 3.10
C LEU A 406 33.50 -12.48 2.72
N ASP A 407 33.05 -12.40 1.46
CA ASP A 407 32.00 -11.49 1.02
C ASP A 407 30.67 -11.88 1.71
N PRO A 408 30.03 -10.97 2.47
CA PRO A 408 28.73 -11.24 3.09
C PRO A 408 27.64 -11.68 2.10
N THR A 409 27.74 -11.27 0.84
CA THR A 409 26.82 -11.63 -0.25
C THR A 409 27.13 -12.99 -0.91
N TYR A 410 28.19 -13.69 -0.47
CA TYR A 410 28.61 -14.97 -1.06
C TYR A 410 27.50 -16.03 -1.00
N LYS A 411 26.80 -16.14 0.14
CA LYS A 411 25.72 -17.12 0.34
C LYS A 411 24.56 -16.87 -0.63
N ASP A 412 24.28 -15.61 -0.87
CA ASP A 412 23.21 -15.16 -1.74
C ASP A 412 23.52 -15.43 -3.22
N LYS A 413 24.74 -15.09 -3.66
CA LYS A 413 25.25 -15.42 -5.00
C LYS A 413 25.29 -16.94 -5.22
N LEU A 414 25.70 -17.69 -4.21
CA LEU A 414 25.76 -19.15 -4.27
C LEU A 414 24.36 -19.76 -4.41
N LEU A 415 23.37 -19.24 -3.69
CA LEU A 415 21.98 -19.66 -3.83
C LEU A 415 21.47 -19.46 -5.27
N GLN A 416 21.74 -18.30 -5.87
CA GLN A 416 21.35 -17.98 -7.25
C GLN A 416 21.96 -18.97 -8.26
N ILE A 417 23.25 -19.26 -8.13
CA ILE A 417 23.94 -20.26 -8.98
C ILE A 417 23.28 -21.63 -8.82
N LEU A 418 23.14 -22.12 -7.59
CA LEU A 418 22.60 -23.45 -7.31
C LEU A 418 21.15 -23.59 -7.78
N ALA A 419 20.33 -22.55 -7.61
CA ALA A 419 18.98 -22.50 -8.15
C ALA A 419 19.00 -22.61 -9.67
N CYS A 420 19.77 -21.76 -10.36
CA CYS A 420 19.84 -21.77 -11.83
C CYS A 420 20.33 -23.13 -12.38
N GLU A 421 21.33 -23.74 -11.75
CA GLU A 421 21.81 -25.08 -12.10
C GLU A 421 20.71 -26.13 -11.98
N LYS A 422 19.94 -26.12 -10.88
CA LYS A 422 18.78 -27.01 -10.70
C LYS A 422 17.74 -26.83 -11.81
N TYR A 423 17.38 -25.59 -12.16
CA TYR A 423 16.41 -25.32 -13.23
C TYR A 423 16.92 -25.66 -14.63
N ALA A 424 18.22 -25.57 -14.89
CA ALA A 424 18.79 -26.05 -16.15
C ALA A 424 18.83 -27.57 -16.24
N ALA A 425 19.06 -28.28 -15.12
CA ALA A 425 19.00 -29.73 -15.06
C ALA A 425 17.58 -30.30 -15.21
N LEU A 426 16.54 -29.51 -14.86
CA LEU A 426 15.13 -29.84 -15.14
C LEU A 426 14.84 -30.00 -16.65
N GLN A 427 15.79 -29.59 -17.51
CA GLN A 427 15.67 -29.53 -18.96
C GLN A 427 16.31 -30.74 -19.68
N CYS A 428 16.77 -31.77 -18.95
CA CYS A 428 17.25 -33.03 -19.52
C CYS A 428 16.16 -34.12 -19.52
#